data_AF-A0A426YAB0-F1
#
_entry.id   AF-A0A426YAB0-F1
#
_cell.length_a   1.000
_cell.length_b   1.000
_cell.length_c   1.000
_cell.angle_alpha   90.00
_cell.angle_beta   90.00
_cell.angle_gamma   90.00
#
_symmetry.space_group_name_H-M   'P 1'
#
loop_
_entity.id
_entity.type
_entity.pdbx_description
1 polymer ?
#
loop_
_entity_poly.entity_id
_entity_poly.type
_entity_poly.pdbx_seq_one_letter_code
_entity_poly.pdbx_strand_id
1 'polypeptide(L)'
;MFTYEKRFFCPFESALQPPPWYKAEHIALIKPEIPFGITELHQYDGPQCFIIPGNHDWFDGLHTFMRYICHKSWLGGWLLPQKKSYFALQLPKGWWIFGLDLALHCDIDVYQFKFFAELCKDKIGENDSVIVMTHEPNWLLDWYWNETTGKNTSHLICDYLKGRCKLRIAGDLHHYMRHSVVPSEKPVHVQHLLVNGCGGAFLHPTHVFKNFSKFHGAVYDSKVTYPSFDDSSKIALGNILKFRKKNWQFDIIGGVIYFVLIFSMFPQCNVIQILQEDSWLGRLKSFLTTLSNAFVYMLQYSYVSSAATLILMMSSYSFVPSKLSRKRRALIGVLHVLAHMVASFILMLLLELGIEICIRNHLLATSGYHTLYEWYRAMEIEHFPDPTGLRSRMEKWSFGLYPACIKYLMSAFDIPEVMAVTRGNICNSGMESLSRGSAIIYYASVFLYFWVFSTPVVSLIFGSYLYICINWFHIHFDEAFSSLRIANYKAFTRFHITVDGDLEVFTLAVDKVPKSWKLDPEWDAEVRPPQQLSHHRRFPSKWKAASGPDPINSVRVVDHFVIERTKPNQSPRPT
;
A
#
# COMPACT_ATOMS: atom_id res chain seq x y z
N MET A 1 1.47 -1.06 -19.76
CA MET A 1 2.22 0.11 -19.27
C MET A 1 1.24 1.13 -18.72
N PHE A 2 1.32 1.48 -17.44
CA PHE A 2 0.44 2.46 -16.80
C PHE A 2 1.06 3.86 -16.98
N THR A 3 0.47 4.69 -17.82
CA THR A 3 0.95 6.07 -18.09
C THR A 3 0.12 7.10 -17.31
N TYR A 4 0.67 8.29 -17.12
CA TYR A 4 -0.04 9.44 -16.52
C TYR A 4 -1.38 9.69 -17.22
N GLU A 5 -1.35 9.69 -18.56
CA GLU A 5 -2.54 9.82 -19.41
C GLU A 5 -3.60 8.76 -19.11
N LYS A 6 -3.24 7.47 -19.09
CA LYS A 6 -4.20 6.38 -18.87
C LYS A 6 -4.77 6.36 -17.45
N ARG A 7 -4.01 6.77 -16.44
CA ARG A 7 -4.45 6.74 -15.03
C ARG A 7 -5.18 8.00 -14.59
N PHE A 8 -4.87 9.15 -15.18
CA PHE A 8 -5.43 10.43 -14.78
C PHE A 8 -6.31 11.05 -15.87
N PHE A 9 -5.82 11.26 -17.10
CA PHE A 9 -6.60 11.94 -18.15
C PHE A 9 -7.77 11.10 -18.69
N CYS A 10 -7.53 9.86 -19.12
CA CYS A 10 -8.57 9.04 -19.75
C CYS A 10 -9.81 8.81 -18.87
N PRO A 11 -9.70 8.60 -17.54
CA PRO A 11 -10.86 8.55 -16.66
C PRO A 11 -11.71 9.83 -16.68
N PHE A 12 -11.08 11.02 -16.64
CA PHE A 12 -11.79 12.30 -16.70
C PHE A 12 -12.43 12.53 -18.07
N GLU A 13 -11.71 12.24 -19.17
CA GLU A 13 -12.26 12.32 -20.55
C GLU A 13 -13.42 11.35 -20.78
N SER A 14 -13.37 10.19 -20.13
CA SER A 14 -14.45 9.19 -20.19
C SER A 14 -15.66 9.60 -19.36
N ALA A 15 -15.44 10.21 -18.20
CA ALA A 15 -16.51 10.66 -17.30
C ALA A 15 -17.15 11.97 -17.78
N LEU A 16 -16.39 12.84 -18.43
CA LEU A 16 -16.88 14.09 -19.01
C LEU A 16 -16.09 14.37 -20.28
N GLN A 17 -16.70 14.15 -21.45
CA GLN A 17 -15.97 14.25 -22.72
C GLN A 17 -15.44 15.66 -22.99
N PRO A 18 -14.24 15.78 -23.60
CA PRO A 18 -13.73 17.07 -24.04
C PRO A 18 -14.59 17.67 -25.16
N PRO A 19 -14.45 18.98 -25.44
CA PRO A 19 -15.17 19.61 -26.54
C PRO A 19 -14.89 18.93 -27.88
N PRO A 20 -15.83 18.93 -28.84
CA PRO A 20 -15.69 18.23 -30.12
C PRO A 20 -14.48 18.66 -30.98
N TRP A 21 -13.96 19.87 -30.76
CA TRP A 21 -12.79 20.40 -31.47
C TRP A 21 -11.46 20.13 -30.74
N TYR A 22 -11.50 19.51 -29.56
CA TYR A 22 -10.29 19.12 -28.83
C TYR A 22 -9.49 18.08 -29.63
N LYS A 23 -8.18 18.28 -29.73
CA LYS A 23 -7.23 17.32 -30.29
C LYS A 23 -6.24 16.90 -29.21
N ALA A 24 -6.01 15.60 -29.05
CA ALA A 24 -5.21 15.06 -27.95
C ALA A 24 -3.73 15.48 -28.03
N GLU A 25 -3.24 15.68 -29.25
CA GLU A 25 -1.90 16.14 -29.61
C GLU A 25 -1.70 17.67 -29.52
N HIS A 26 -2.78 18.43 -29.28
CA HIS A 26 -2.71 19.89 -29.24
C HIS A 26 -1.92 20.39 -28.03
N ILE A 27 -1.04 21.36 -28.28
CA ILE A 27 -0.25 22.04 -27.26
C ILE A 27 -0.63 23.53 -27.28
N ALA A 28 -1.12 24.03 -26.16
CA ALA A 28 -1.45 25.43 -26.01
C ALA A 28 -0.17 26.28 -25.99
N LEU A 29 -0.02 27.14 -26.99
CA LEU A 29 1.08 28.12 -27.07
C LEU A 29 0.87 29.27 -26.08
N ILE A 30 -0.39 29.66 -25.88
CA ILE A 30 -0.79 30.75 -24.98
C ILE A 30 -1.91 30.22 -24.09
N LYS A 31 -1.78 30.51 -22.79
CA LYS A 31 -2.77 30.15 -21.77
C LYS A 31 -3.43 31.42 -21.19
N PRO A 32 -4.70 31.34 -20.73
CA PRO A 32 -5.66 30.27 -21.05
C PRO A 32 -5.98 30.25 -22.55
N GLU A 33 -6.20 29.06 -23.13
CA GLU A 33 -6.70 28.95 -24.49
C GLU A 33 -8.22 29.05 -24.45
N ILE A 34 -8.71 30.27 -24.60
CA ILE A 34 -10.12 30.61 -24.42
C ILE A 34 -10.95 30.01 -25.58
N PRO A 35 -12.13 29.42 -25.31
CA PRO A 35 -13.00 28.90 -26.37
C PRO A 35 -13.43 29.97 -27.38
N PHE A 36 -13.76 29.55 -28.60
CA PHE A 36 -14.24 30.46 -29.66
C PHE A 36 -15.46 31.27 -29.21
N GLY A 37 -15.48 32.57 -29.50
CA GLY A 37 -16.56 33.48 -29.13
C GLY A 37 -16.45 34.09 -27.73
N ILE A 38 -15.39 33.76 -26.98
CA ILE A 38 -15.11 34.29 -25.65
C ILE A 38 -13.81 35.09 -25.71
N THR A 39 -13.78 36.30 -25.15
CA THR A 39 -12.58 37.16 -25.17
C THR A 39 -11.77 37.05 -23.88
N GLU A 40 -12.43 36.84 -22.75
CA GLU A 40 -11.79 36.76 -21.44
C GLU A 40 -12.26 35.55 -20.64
N LEU A 41 -11.39 35.01 -19.78
CA LEU A 41 -11.69 33.81 -18.98
C LEU A 41 -12.92 34.01 -18.07
N HIS A 42 -13.16 35.24 -17.58
CA HIS A 42 -14.29 35.54 -16.71
C HIS A 42 -15.65 35.43 -17.40
N GLN A 43 -15.68 35.43 -18.74
CA GLN A 43 -16.89 35.27 -19.56
C GLN A 43 -17.21 33.80 -19.84
N TYR A 44 -16.31 32.86 -19.50
CA TYR A 44 -16.53 31.44 -19.70
C TYR A 44 -17.34 30.84 -18.54
N ASP A 45 -18.57 30.41 -18.84
CA ASP A 45 -19.55 29.87 -17.88
C ASP A 45 -19.44 28.34 -17.67
N GLY A 46 -18.44 27.69 -18.28
CA GLY A 46 -18.21 26.25 -18.13
C GLY A 46 -17.27 25.89 -16.97
N PRO A 47 -17.15 24.59 -16.62
CA PRO A 47 -16.29 24.14 -15.54
C PRO A 47 -14.80 24.38 -15.88
N GLN A 48 -14.07 24.88 -14.89
CA GLN A 48 -12.64 25.14 -14.95
C GLN A 48 -11.91 24.25 -13.94
N CYS A 49 -10.75 23.74 -14.31
CA CYS A 49 -9.93 22.88 -13.46
C CYS A 49 -8.58 23.56 -13.17
N PHE A 50 -8.22 23.60 -11.90
CA PHE A 50 -6.92 24.03 -11.40
C PHE A 50 -6.37 22.93 -10.50
N ILE A 51 -5.09 22.63 -10.62
CA ILE A 51 -4.46 21.46 -9.98
C ILE A 51 -3.14 21.92 -9.36
N ILE A 52 -2.83 21.45 -8.15
CA ILE A 52 -1.49 21.57 -7.56
C ILE A 52 -0.78 20.21 -7.68
N PRO A 53 0.54 20.18 -7.95
CA PRO A 53 1.28 18.93 -8.02
C PRO A 53 1.48 18.32 -6.64
N GLY A 54 1.53 16.99 -6.59
CA GLY A 54 1.98 16.25 -5.41
C GLY A 54 3.41 15.73 -5.54
N ASN A 55 3.89 15.04 -4.51
CA ASN A 55 5.19 14.35 -4.52
C ASN A 55 5.36 13.41 -5.74
N HIS A 56 4.29 12.71 -6.13
CA HIS A 56 4.28 11.82 -7.28
C HIS A 56 4.45 12.53 -8.64
N ASP A 57 4.05 13.80 -8.75
CA ASP A 57 4.25 14.60 -9.97
C ASP A 57 5.69 15.13 -10.09
N TRP A 58 6.42 15.20 -8.97
CA TRP A 58 7.77 15.76 -8.90
C TRP A 58 8.89 14.74 -9.15
N PHE A 59 8.58 13.44 -9.21
CA PHE A 59 9.60 12.39 -9.43
C PHE A 59 10.33 12.49 -10.77
N ASP A 60 9.75 13.15 -11.78
CA ASP A 60 10.40 13.43 -13.05
C ASP A 60 10.85 14.90 -13.20
N GLY A 61 10.94 15.63 -12.08
CA GLY A 61 11.24 17.06 -12.08
C GLY A 61 10.08 17.92 -12.58
N LEU A 62 8.82 17.49 -12.40
CA LEU A 62 7.58 18.18 -12.77
C LEU A 62 7.29 18.21 -14.28
N HIS A 63 8.10 17.53 -15.10
CA HIS A 63 8.01 17.60 -16.55
C HIS A 63 6.65 17.09 -17.07
N THR A 64 6.18 15.94 -16.56
CA THR A 64 4.88 15.38 -16.95
C THR A 64 3.72 16.29 -16.55
N PHE A 65 3.76 16.85 -15.33
CA PHE A 65 2.73 17.79 -14.87
C PHE A 65 2.67 19.02 -15.77
N MET A 66 3.80 19.65 -16.09
CA MET A 66 3.83 20.83 -16.97
C MET A 66 3.26 20.51 -18.36
N ARG A 67 3.66 19.37 -18.94
CA ARG A 67 3.17 18.89 -20.24
C ARG A 67 1.65 18.69 -20.25
N TYR A 68 1.09 18.05 -19.22
CA TYR A 68 -0.32 17.67 -19.24
C TYR A 68 -1.24 18.73 -18.66
N ILE A 69 -0.84 19.46 -17.63
CA ILE A 69 -1.69 20.44 -16.94
C ILE A 69 -1.49 21.85 -17.50
N CYS A 70 -0.24 22.29 -17.62
CA CYS A 70 0.07 23.66 -18.04
C CYS A 70 0.08 23.84 -19.57
N HIS A 71 0.22 22.76 -20.36
CA HIS A 71 0.27 22.83 -21.82
C HIS A 71 -0.96 22.25 -22.54
N LYS A 72 -1.78 21.38 -21.92
CA LYS A 72 -3.09 20.97 -22.50
C LYS A 72 -4.21 21.87 -22.04
N SER A 73 -5.18 22.15 -22.90
CA SER A 73 -6.29 23.08 -22.60
C SER A 73 -7.50 22.46 -21.92
N TRP A 74 -7.59 21.13 -21.88
CA TRP A 74 -8.77 20.44 -21.39
C TRP A 74 -8.40 19.18 -20.60
N LEU A 75 -9.11 18.95 -19.49
CA LEU A 75 -9.15 17.69 -18.74
C LEU A 75 -10.57 17.13 -18.88
N GLY A 76 -10.79 16.31 -19.90
CA GLY A 76 -12.15 16.00 -20.33
C GLY A 76 -12.92 17.30 -20.64
N GLY A 77 -14.13 17.44 -20.11
CA GLY A 77 -14.96 18.65 -20.32
C GLY A 77 -14.59 19.86 -19.46
N TRP A 78 -13.48 19.83 -18.72
CA TRP A 78 -13.03 20.93 -17.86
C TRP A 78 -11.92 21.74 -18.55
N LEU A 79 -12.06 23.06 -18.60
CA LEU A 79 -11.02 23.94 -19.14
C LEU A 79 -9.83 24.02 -18.17
N LEU A 80 -8.60 23.92 -18.68
CA LEU A 80 -7.35 24.06 -17.93
C LEU A 80 -6.69 25.41 -18.24
N PRO A 81 -7.02 26.49 -17.51
CA PRO A 81 -6.45 27.82 -17.75
C PRO A 81 -5.07 28.04 -17.12
N GLN A 82 -4.66 27.15 -16.22
CA GLN A 82 -3.44 27.25 -15.40
C GLN A 82 -2.14 27.33 -16.23
N LYS A 83 -1.19 28.15 -15.76
CA LYS A 83 0.11 28.43 -16.43
C LYS A 83 1.33 27.89 -15.69
N LYS A 84 1.22 27.75 -14.37
CA LYS A 84 2.30 27.37 -13.44
C LYS A 84 1.75 26.35 -12.46
N SER A 85 2.61 25.67 -11.71
CA SER A 85 2.21 24.68 -10.71
C SER A 85 1.47 25.22 -9.50
N TYR A 86 1.56 26.52 -9.25
CA TYR A 86 0.83 27.24 -8.21
C TYR A 86 -0.06 28.33 -8.82
N PHE A 87 -1.09 28.74 -8.09
CA PHE A 87 -2.05 29.74 -8.55
C PHE A 87 -2.77 30.44 -7.39
N ALA A 88 -3.36 31.60 -7.68
CA ALA A 88 -4.31 32.25 -6.80
C ALA A 88 -5.61 32.55 -7.57
N LEU A 89 -6.77 32.25 -6.99
CA LEU A 89 -8.08 32.55 -7.56
C LEU A 89 -8.81 33.54 -6.66
N GLN A 90 -9.31 34.61 -7.25
CA GLN A 90 -10.30 35.48 -6.61
C GLN A 90 -11.68 34.90 -6.89
N LEU A 91 -12.42 34.61 -5.82
CA LEU A 91 -13.79 34.14 -5.87
C LEU A 91 -14.75 35.27 -5.46
N PRO A 92 -16.06 35.13 -5.74
CA PRO A 92 -17.05 36.09 -5.29
C PRO A 92 -17.03 36.30 -3.77
N LYS A 93 -17.57 37.45 -3.34
CA LYS A 93 -17.81 37.78 -1.92
C LYS A 93 -16.56 37.84 -1.04
N GLY A 94 -15.37 38.09 -1.61
CA GLY A 94 -14.12 38.28 -0.86
C GLY A 94 -13.43 36.96 -0.47
N TRP A 95 -13.74 35.88 -1.18
CA TRP A 95 -13.04 34.60 -1.01
C TRP A 95 -11.86 34.48 -1.97
N TRP A 96 -10.79 33.83 -1.51
CA TRP A 96 -9.62 33.54 -2.31
C TRP A 96 -9.19 32.08 -2.13
N ILE A 97 -8.63 31.48 -3.18
CA ILE A 97 -7.96 30.18 -3.12
C ILE A 97 -6.48 30.38 -3.43
N PHE A 98 -5.61 29.86 -2.58
CA PHE A 98 -4.17 29.74 -2.84
C PHE A 98 -3.82 28.27 -3.08
N GLY A 99 -3.44 27.92 -4.29
CA GLY A 99 -2.87 26.62 -4.63
C GLY A 99 -1.36 26.67 -4.56
N LEU A 100 -0.77 25.99 -3.57
CA LEU A 100 0.68 25.99 -3.32
C LEU A 100 1.34 24.73 -3.86
N ASP A 101 2.52 24.88 -4.46
CA ASP A 101 3.38 23.77 -4.88
C ASP A 101 4.51 23.59 -3.86
N LEU A 102 4.45 22.46 -3.13
CA LEU A 102 5.40 22.14 -2.05
C LEU A 102 6.65 21.36 -2.52
N ALA A 103 6.71 21.00 -3.81
CA ALA A 103 7.74 20.13 -4.36
C ALA A 103 8.01 18.87 -3.52
N LEU A 104 9.26 18.46 -3.41
CA LEU A 104 9.72 17.36 -2.53
C LEU A 104 10.29 17.89 -1.19
N HIS A 105 10.20 19.20 -0.94
CA HIS A 105 10.76 19.84 0.24
C HIS A 105 9.71 20.15 1.32
N CYS A 106 8.44 19.82 1.06
CA CYS A 106 7.31 20.12 1.95
C CYS A 106 7.23 21.62 2.30
N ASP A 107 7.63 22.51 1.38
CA ASP A 107 7.56 23.95 1.56
C ASP A 107 7.56 24.70 0.22
N ILE A 108 7.11 25.95 0.23
CA ILE A 108 7.15 26.83 -0.94
C ILE A 108 8.52 27.48 -1.10
N ASP A 109 8.94 27.67 -2.35
CA ASP A 109 10.16 28.42 -2.67
C ASP A 109 9.98 29.94 -2.46
N VAL A 110 11.09 30.68 -2.58
CA VAL A 110 11.13 32.13 -2.36
C VAL A 110 10.31 32.91 -3.40
N TYR A 111 10.19 32.42 -4.64
CA TYR A 111 9.42 33.08 -5.69
C TYR A 111 7.92 32.92 -5.45
N GLN A 112 7.47 31.72 -5.07
CA GLN A 112 6.11 31.46 -4.63
C GLN A 112 5.78 32.30 -3.40
N PHE A 113 6.65 32.29 -2.40
CA PHE A 113 6.48 33.09 -1.19
C PHE A 113 6.29 34.58 -1.53
N LYS A 114 7.17 35.15 -2.35
CA LYS A 114 7.09 36.55 -2.79
C LYS A 114 5.76 36.84 -3.50
N PHE A 115 5.36 35.98 -4.43
CA PHE A 115 4.10 36.12 -5.16
C PHE A 115 2.87 36.19 -4.23
N PHE A 116 2.73 35.23 -3.31
CA PHE A 116 1.59 35.23 -2.39
C PHE A 116 1.68 36.34 -1.34
N ALA A 117 2.89 36.68 -0.88
CA ALA A 117 3.14 37.78 0.06
C ALA A 117 2.74 39.15 -0.51
N GLU A 118 3.09 39.43 -1.77
CA GLU A 118 2.68 40.64 -2.50
C GLU A 118 1.16 40.65 -2.68
N LEU A 119 0.56 39.52 -3.07
CA LEU A 119 -0.89 39.41 -3.21
C LEU A 119 -1.64 39.70 -1.89
N CYS A 120 -1.12 39.19 -0.77
CA CYS A 120 -1.67 39.43 0.57
C CYS A 120 -1.61 40.90 1.01
N LYS A 121 -0.63 41.66 0.50
CA LYS A 121 -0.42 43.09 0.81
C LYS A 121 -1.22 44.00 -0.12
N ASP A 122 -1.23 43.69 -1.40
CA ASP A 122 -1.66 44.63 -2.44
C ASP A 122 -3.11 44.42 -2.89
N LYS A 123 -3.65 43.19 -2.76
CA LYS A 123 -4.96 42.85 -3.33
C LYS A 123 -5.96 42.25 -2.34
N ILE A 124 -5.51 41.47 -1.37
CA ILE A 124 -6.42 40.81 -0.43
C ILE A 124 -6.81 41.80 0.65
N GLY A 125 -8.11 42.06 0.77
CA GLY A 125 -8.66 42.95 1.79
C GLY A 125 -8.47 42.42 3.21
N GLU A 126 -8.65 43.29 4.20
CA GLU A 126 -8.57 42.91 5.63
C GLU A 126 -9.67 41.94 6.05
N ASN A 127 -10.84 42.05 5.40
CA ASN A 127 -12.01 41.20 5.67
C ASN A 127 -12.15 40.01 4.69
N ASP A 128 -11.23 39.87 3.74
CA ASP A 128 -11.23 38.75 2.80
C ASP A 128 -10.85 37.45 3.50
N SER A 129 -11.33 36.33 2.96
CA SER A 129 -11.12 34.99 3.49
C SER A 129 -10.36 34.14 2.49
N VAL A 130 -9.37 33.39 2.97
CA VAL A 130 -8.46 32.60 2.13
C VAL A 130 -8.59 31.12 2.46
N ILE A 131 -8.71 30.32 1.41
CA ILE A 131 -8.55 28.86 1.44
C ILE A 131 -7.15 28.54 0.94
N VAL A 132 -6.34 27.89 1.76
CA VAL A 132 -4.99 27.44 1.37
C VAL A 132 -5.04 25.96 1.03
N MET A 133 -4.64 25.62 -0.20
CA MET A 133 -4.55 24.26 -0.71
C MET A 133 -3.08 23.84 -0.78
N THR A 134 -2.75 22.72 -0.14
CA THR A 134 -1.44 22.05 -0.24
C THR A 134 -1.63 20.59 -0.63
N HIS A 135 -0.66 19.94 -1.28
CA HIS A 135 -0.77 18.50 -1.55
C HIS A 135 -0.74 17.72 -0.23
N GLU A 136 0.21 18.04 0.65
CA GLU A 136 0.48 17.28 1.87
C GLU A 136 -0.10 17.99 3.13
N PRO A 137 -0.71 17.25 4.08
CA PRO A 137 -1.20 17.79 5.34
C PRO A 137 -0.07 17.86 6.37
N ASN A 138 0.91 18.74 6.15
CA ASN A 138 2.10 18.81 7.03
C ASN A 138 1.74 19.01 8.51
N TRP A 139 0.66 19.72 8.84
CA TRP A 139 0.22 19.86 10.24
C TRP A 139 -0.03 18.53 10.95
N LEU A 140 -0.50 17.52 10.20
CA LEU A 140 -0.83 16.20 10.72
C LEU A 140 0.38 15.26 10.65
N LEU A 141 1.14 15.32 9.56
CA LEU A 141 2.34 14.49 9.36
C LEU A 141 3.49 14.94 10.26
N ASP A 142 3.74 16.24 10.39
CA ASP A 142 4.74 16.79 11.32
C ASP A 142 4.41 16.42 12.76
N TRP A 143 3.14 16.49 13.15
CA TRP A 143 2.70 16.01 14.47
C TRP A 143 2.96 14.51 14.63
N TYR A 144 2.68 13.72 13.60
CA TYR A 144 2.86 12.29 13.65
C TYR A 144 4.34 11.90 13.74
N TRP A 145 5.20 12.51 12.93
CA TRP A 145 6.64 12.22 12.87
C TRP A 145 7.48 12.99 13.90
N ASN A 146 6.86 13.95 14.61
CA ASN A 146 7.53 14.89 15.49
C ASN A 146 8.61 15.72 14.76
N GLU A 147 8.22 16.25 13.61
CA GLU A 147 9.04 17.08 12.72
C GLU A 147 8.47 18.51 12.63
N THR A 148 9.14 19.37 11.87
CA THR A 148 8.63 20.71 11.57
C THR A 148 9.08 21.11 10.17
N THR A 149 8.14 21.09 9.24
CA THR A 149 8.31 21.40 7.82
C THR A 149 7.52 22.67 7.46
N GLY A 150 7.54 23.09 6.19
CA GLY A 150 6.70 24.20 5.72
C GLY A 150 6.96 25.55 6.41
N LYS A 151 8.23 25.95 6.61
CA LYS A 151 8.58 27.20 7.31
C LYS A 151 8.08 28.43 6.57
N ASN A 152 8.29 28.51 5.25
CA ASN A 152 7.84 29.62 4.43
C ASN A 152 6.31 29.64 4.32
N THR A 153 5.70 28.46 4.19
CA THR A 153 4.24 28.30 4.20
C THR A 153 3.64 28.78 5.52
N SER A 154 4.26 28.42 6.65
CA SER A 154 3.85 28.87 7.99
C SER A 154 3.99 30.39 8.14
N HIS A 155 5.11 30.95 7.69
CA HIS A 155 5.35 32.41 7.69
C HIS A 155 4.31 33.15 6.82
N LEU A 156 3.93 32.61 5.66
CA LEU A 156 2.88 33.17 4.82
C LEU A 156 1.52 33.17 5.56
N ILE A 157 1.16 32.06 6.20
CA ILE A 157 -0.13 31.93 6.90
C ILE A 157 -0.17 32.79 8.16
N CYS A 158 0.87 32.75 8.99
CA CYS A 158 0.89 33.42 10.28
C CYS A 158 1.08 34.93 10.13
N ASP A 159 2.05 35.37 9.32
CA ASP A 159 2.53 36.75 9.33
C ASP A 159 1.96 37.61 8.19
N TYR A 160 1.53 37.01 7.08
CA TYR A 160 0.94 37.73 5.95
C TYR A 160 -0.58 37.60 5.89
N LEU A 161 -1.11 36.39 6.06
CA LEU A 161 -2.57 36.19 6.09
C LEU A 161 -3.18 36.66 7.42
N LYS A 162 -2.45 36.60 8.54
CA LYS A 162 -2.86 37.16 9.85
C LYS A 162 -4.29 36.80 10.26
N GLY A 163 -4.64 35.51 10.18
CA GLY A 163 -5.98 35.01 10.54
C GLY A 163 -7.03 35.05 9.43
N ARG A 164 -6.68 35.54 8.22
CA ARG A 164 -7.54 35.47 7.03
C ARG A 164 -7.62 34.06 6.42
N CYS A 165 -6.72 33.14 6.79
CA CYS A 165 -6.80 31.74 6.38
C CYS A 165 -7.95 31.05 7.13
N LYS A 166 -9.08 30.84 6.48
CA LYS A 166 -10.26 30.20 7.11
C LYS A 166 -10.19 28.68 7.01
N LEU A 167 -9.67 28.17 5.90
CA LEU A 167 -9.57 26.74 5.64
C LEU A 167 -8.19 26.43 5.06
N ARG A 168 -7.49 25.46 5.65
CA ARG A 168 -6.36 24.79 5.02
C ARG A 168 -6.79 23.38 4.63
N ILE A 169 -6.71 23.07 3.35
CA ILE A 169 -7.09 21.77 2.78
C ILE A 169 -5.86 21.08 2.18
N ALA A 170 -5.76 19.78 2.39
CA ALA A 170 -4.74 18.95 1.75
C ALA A 170 -5.21 17.56 1.36
N GLY A 171 -4.42 16.91 0.51
CA GLY A 171 -4.58 15.53 0.07
C GLY A 171 -3.57 14.61 0.75
N ASP A 172 -2.82 13.84 -0.06
CA ASP A 172 -1.77 12.86 0.27
C ASP A 172 -2.22 11.69 1.17
N LEU A 173 -2.79 12.00 2.33
CA LEU A 173 -3.43 11.02 3.18
C LEU A 173 -4.79 10.62 2.60
N HIS A 174 -4.89 9.36 2.17
CA HIS A 174 -6.04 8.81 1.47
C HIS A 174 -7.25 8.48 2.37
N HIS A 175 -7.62 9.42 3.24
CA HIS A 175 -8.81 9.42 4.06
C HIS A 175 -9.42 10.83 4.08
N TYR A 176 -10.58 10.98 4.71
CA TYR A 176 -11.13 12.28 5.04
C TYR A 176 -11.05 12.52 6.55
N MET A 177 -10.62 13.71 6.95
CA MET A 177 -10.50 14.11 8.34
C MET A 177 -10.60 15.63 8.47
N ARG A 178 -11.56 16.09 9.27
CA ARG A 178 -11.74 17.51 9.57
C ARG A 178 -11.45 17.81 11.03
N HIS A 179 -10.62 18.83 11.24
CA HIS A 179 -10.44 19.47 12.52
C HIS A 179 -10.95 20.91 12.47
N SER A 180 -11.55 21.34 13.56
CA SER A 180 -11.99 22.74 13.74
C SER A 180 -11.39 23.30 15.01
N VAL A 181 -10.98 24.56 14.98
CA VAL A 181 -10.40 25.24 16.13
C VAL A 181 -11.40 25.27 17.29
N VAL A 182 -10.90 25.07 18.50
CA VAL A 182 -11.66 25.29 19.74
C VAL A 182 -11.53 26.77 20.11
N PRO A 183 -12.64 27.50 20.34
CA PRO A 183 -12.59 28.91 20.74
C PRO A 183 -11.66 29.12 21.94
N SER A 184 -10.72 30.08 21.82
CA SER A 184 -9.80 30.45 22.88
C SER A 184 -9.30 31.89 22.67
N GLU A 185 -8.71 32.49 23.70
CA GLU A 185 -8.11 33.84 23.63
C GLU A 185 -6.85 33.91 22.76
N LYS A 186 -6.28 32.75 22.36
CA LYS A 186 -5.07 32.71 21.55
C LYS A 186 -5.35 33.10 20.10
N PRO A 187 -4.37 33.69 19.40
CA PRO A 187 -4.52 34.01 17.98
C PRO A 187 -4.75 32.73 17.18
N VAL A 188 -5.79 32.74 16.35
CA VAL A 188 -6.15 31.64 15.46
C VAL A 188 -5.68 31.99 14.05
N HIS A 189 -4.65 31.28 13.58
CA HIS A 189 -4.13 31.48 12.23
C HIS A 189 -4.93 30.74 11.15
N VAL A 190 -5.55 29.61 11.52
CA VAL A 190 -6.39 28.78 10.64
C VAL A 190 -7.62 28.30 11.41
N GLN A 191 -8.83 28.43 10.86
CA GLN A 191 -10.04 28.00 11.58
C GLN A 191 -10.34 26.51 11.39
N HIS A 192 -10.18 26.00 10.16
CA HIS A 192 -10.44 24.62 9.80
C HIS A 192 -9.24 23.98 9.09
N LEU A 193 -8.91 22.75 9.50
CA LEU A 193 -7.92 21.90 8.85
C LEU A 193 -8.64 20.70 8.26
N LEU A 194 -8.52 20.49 6.95
CA LEU A 194 -9.25 19.45 6.24
C LEU A 194 -8.30 18.60 5.41
N VAL A 195 -8.31 17.30 5.65
CA VAL A 195 -7.63 16.31 4.83
C VAL A 195 -8.68 15.63 3.97
N ASN A 196 -8.48 15.58 2.66
CA ASN A 196 -9.28 14.77 1.75
C ASN A 196 -8.43 14.24 0.57
N GLY A 197 -7.63 13.20 0.83
CA GLY A 197 -6.88 12.48 -0.21
C GLY A 197 -7.67 11.34 -0.85
N CYS A 198 -8.99 11.30 -0.74
CA CYS A 198 -9.82 10.15 -1.14
C CYS A 198 -10.06 10.03 -2.65
N GLY A 199 -9.20 10.59 -3.50
CA GLY A 199 -9.46 10.75 -4.94
C GLY A 199 -9.28 9.48 -5.80
N GLY A 200 -8.53 8.47 -5.34
CA GLY A 200 -8.34 7.25 -6.15
C GLY A 200 -7.36 6.20 -5.66
N ALA A 201 -6.37 6.56 -4.84
CA ALA A 201 -5.40 5.61 -4.29
C ALA A 201 -5.99 4.68 -3.22
N PHE A 202 -5.17 3.79 -2.67
CA PHE A 202 -5.61 2.91 -1.58
C PHE A 202 -5.91 3.73 -0.32
N LEU A 203 -6.89 3.30 0.48
CA LEU A 203 -7.28 3.97 1.74
C LEU A 203 -6.11 4.08 2.72
N HIS A 204 -5.98 5.20 3.46
CA HIS A 204 -5.12 5.32 4.66
C HIS A 204 -5.94 5.19 5.95
N PRO A 205 -5.32 4.78 7.08
CA PRO A 205 -6.02 4.72 8.35
C PRO A 205 -6.30 6.11 8.91
N THR A 206 -7.41 6.27 9.64
CA THR A 206 -7.74 7.49 10.40
C THR A 206 -7.34 7.35 11.87
N HIS A 207 -7.51 6.17 12.48
CA HIS A 207 -7.31 5.93 13.92
C HIS A 207 -5.90 6.21 14.43
N VAL A 208 -4.89 6.11 13.56
CA VAL A 208 -3.49 6.46 13.85
C VAL A 208 -3.34 7.93 14.24
N PHE A 209 -4.19 8.80 13.70
CA PHE A 209 -4.11 10.25 13.87
C PHE A 209 -5.07 10.81 14.92
N LYS A 210 -5.80 9.95 15.65
CA LYS A 210 -6.89 10.34 16.57
C LYS A 210 -6.48 11.31 17.69
N ASN A 211 -5.20 11.34 18.04
CA ASN A 211 -4.67 12.14 19.16
C ASN A 211 -4.16 13.53 18.73
N PHE A 212 -4.24 13.88 17.44
CA PHE A 212 -3.90 15.21 16.98
C PHE A 212 -4.89 16.24 17.55
N SER A 213 -4.36 17.31 18.15
CA SER A 213 -5.20 18.31 18.85
C SER A 213 -4.62 19.73 18.88
N LYS A 214 -3.42 19.98 18.35
CA LYS A 214 -2.75 21.28 18.44
C LYS A 214 -2.04 21.64 17.15
N PHE A 215 -2.16 22.90 16.74
CA PHE A 215 -1.44 23.45 15.60
C PHE A 215 -1.25 24.96 15.78
N HIS A 216 -0.02 25.46 15.57
CA HIS A 216 0.41 26.84 15.85
C HIS A 216 -0.12 27.41 17.19
N GLY A 217 -0.06 26.62 18.26
CA GLY A 217 -0.46 27.03 19.61
C GLY A 217 -1.97 27.02 19.88
N ALA A 218 -2.81 26.92 18.85
CA ALA A 218 -4.26 26.76 18.97
C ALA A 218 -4.64 25.28 19.15
N VAL A 219 -5.76 25.05 19.84
CA VAL A 219 -6.32 23.72 20.10
C VAL A 219 -7.40 23.42 19.06
N TYR A 220 -7.43 22.20 18.56
CA TYR A 220 -8.36 21.73 17.55
C TYR A 220 -9.09 20.48 18.03
N ASP A 221 -10.35 20.38 17.64
CA ASP A 221 -11.19 19.22 17.87
C ASP A 221 -11.44 18.48 16.55
N SER A 222 -11.37 17.14 16.59
CA SER A 222 -11.62 16.28 15.43
C SER A 222 -13.13 16.10 15.27
N LYS A 223 -13.71 16.71 14.23
CA LYS A 223 -15.16 16.77 14.06
C LYS A 223 -15.71 15.55 13.33
N VAL A 224 -15.10 15.20 12.20
CA VAL A 224 -15.54 14.09 11.36
C VAL A 224 -14.33 13.40 10.74
N THR A 225 -14.39 12.07 10.68
CA THR A 225 -13.43 11.23 9.97
C THR A 225 -14.15 10.23 9.09
N TYR A 226 -13.56 9.93 7.94
CA TYR A 226 -14.08 8.94 7.03
C TYR A 226 -12.93 8.12 6.41
N PRO A 227 -12.85 6.80 6.72
CA PRO A 227 -13.70 6.06 7.66
C PRO A 227 -13.57 6.55 9.11
N SER A 228 -14.56 6.21 9.94
CA SER A 228 -14.48 6.47 11.39
C SER A 228 -13.25 5.80 12.00
N PHE A 229 -12.78 6.26 13.16
CA PHE A 229 -11.65 5.65 13.84
C PHE A 229 -11.87 4.15 14.12
N ASP A 230 -13.05 3.78 14.59
CA ASP A 230 -13.39 2.39 14.89
C ASP A 230 -13.44 1.53 13.62
N ASP A 231 -14.06 2.03 12.55
CA ASP A 231 -14.09 1.31 11.27
C ASP A 231 -12.69 1.17 10.69
N SER A 232 -11.87 2.21 10.79
CA SER A 232 -10.48 2.19 10.35
C SER A 232 -9.67 1.12 11.10
N SER A 233 -9.82 1.02 12.42
CA SER A 233 -9.15 -0.01 13.22
C SER A 233 -9.63 -1.43 12.85
N LYS A 234 -10.94 -1.62 12.63
CA LYS A 234 -11.51 -2.90 12.17
C LYS A 234 -11.03 -3.27 10.77
N ILE A 235 -10.90 -2.32 9.86
CA ILE A 235 -10.36 -2.54 8.51
C ILE A 235 -8.94 -3.10 8.58
N ALA A 236 -8.14 -2.66 9.55
CA ALA A 236 -6.76 -3.12 9.73
C ALA A 236 -6.68 -4.64 10.01
N LEU A 237 -7.74 -5.29 10.52
CA LEU A 237 -7.82 -6.75 10.67
C LEU A 237 -7.61 -7.50 9.35
N GLY A 238 -7.85 -6.82 8.22
CA GLY A 238 -7.50 -7.30 6.89
C GLY A 238 -6.02 -7.69 6.76
N ASN A 239 -5.11 -7.16 7.56
CA ASN A 239 -3.69 -7.54 7.53
C ASN A 239 -3.49 -9.01 7.94
N ILE A 240 -4.26 -9.54 8.88
CA ILE A 240 -4.18 -10.96 9.24
C ILE A 240 -4.82 -11.82 8.13
N LEU A 241 -6.02 -11.44 7.68
CA LEU A 241 -6.88 -12.31 6.86
C LEU A 241 -6.62 -12.21 5.34
N LYS A 242 -6.13 -11.07 4.86
CA LYS A 242 -6.07 -10.73 3.43
C LYS A 242 -4.66 -10.43 2.93
N PHE A 243 -3.68 -10.20 3.82
CA PHE A 243 -2.32 -9.86 3.42
C PHE A 243 -1.74 -10.89 2.46
N ARG A 244 -1.76 -12.18 2.82
CA ARG A 244 -1.26 -13.26 1.95
C ARG A 244 -1.94 -13.28 0.58
N LYS A 245 -3.27 -13.19 0.56
CA LYS A 245 -4.05 -13.19 -0.70
C LYS A 245 -3.68 -12.03 -1.61
N LYS A 246 -3.35 -10.87 -1.04
CA LYS A 246 -2.98 -9.66 -1.79
C LYS A 246 -1.50 -9.62 -2.17
N ASN A 247 -0.65 -10.23 -1.36
CA ASN A 247 0.80 -10.13 -1.43
C ASN A 247 1.45 -11.52 -1.55
N TRP A 248 0.87 -12.44 -2.32
CA TRP A 248 1.38 -13.81 -2.47
C TRP A 248 2.83 -13.87 -2.97
N GLN A 249 3.35 -12.82 -3.62
CA GLN A 249 4.75 -12.74 -4.01
C GLN A 249 5.70 -12.63 -2.80
N PHE A 250 5.21 -12.09 -1.67
CA PHE A 250 5.93 -12.06 -0.40
C PHE A 250 6.22 -13.46 0.13
N ASP A 251 5.30 -14.42 -0.09
CA ASP A 251 5.48 -15.83 0.31
C ASP A 251 6.77 -16.43 -0.27
N ILE A 252 7.10 -16.08 -1.52
CA ILE A 252 8.29 -16.59 -2.21
C ILE A 252 9.56 -16.21 -1.44
N ILE A 253 9.72 -14.92 -1.18
CA ILE A 253 10.88 -14.35 -0.47
C ILE A 253 10.89 -14.83 0.98
N GLY A 254 9.72 -14.80 1.63
CA GLY A 254 9.55 -15.22 3.02
C GLY A 254 9.93 -16.68 3.27
N GLY A 255 9.51 -17.59 2.39
CA GLY A 255 9.86 -19.01 2.49
C GLY A 255 11.36 -19.26 2.32
N VAL A 256 12.03 -18.53 1.41
CA VAL A 256 13.49 -18.59 1.25
C VAL A 256 14.19 -18.10 2.52
N ILE A 257 13.75 -16.98 3.09
CA ILE A 257 14.28 -16.47 4.36
C ILE A 257 14.11 -17.53 5.46
N TYR A 258 12.92 -18.14 5.58
CA TYR A 258 12.67 -19.19 6.56
C TYR A 258 13.61 -20.36 6.40
N PHE A 259 13.85 -20.83 5.17
CA PHE A 259 14.76 -21.94 4.92
C PHE A 259 16.19 -21.57 5.34
N VAL A 260 16.69 -20.39 4.98
CA VAL A 260 18.04 -19.94 5.39
C VAL A 260 18.16 -19.81 6.91
N LEU A 261 17.11 -19.36 7.61
CA LEU A 261 17.08 -19.30 9.07
C LEU A 261 17.25 -20.66 9.75
N ILE A 262 16.86 -21.76 9.09
CA ILE A 262 16.94 -23.11 9.65
C ILE A 262 17.92 -24.05 8.95
N PHE A 263 18.51 -23.60 7.84
CA PHE A 263 19.28 -24.41 6.90
C PHE A 263 20.32 -25.29 7.58
N SER A 264 21.08 -24.73 8.52
CA SER A 264 22.17 -25.44 9.21
C SER A 264 21.72 -26.47 10.24
N MET A 265 20.42 -26.59 10.49
CA MET A 265 19.86 -27.51 11.49
C MET A 265 19.24 -28.74 10.83
N PHE A 266 19.20 -28.85 9.50
CA PHE A 266 18.78 -30.07 8.84
C PHE A 266 19.93 -31.08 8.69
N PRO A 267 19.65 -32.40 8.79
CA PRO A 267 18.46 -33.02 9.38
C PRO A 267 18.48 -32.99 10.92
N GLN A 268 17.31 -33.23 11.52
CA GLN A 268 17.20 -33.50 12.95
C GLN A 268 17.10 -35.02 13.15
N CYS A 269 18.14 -35.65 13.70
CA CYS A 269 18.20 -37.11 13.80
C CYS A 269 17.48 -37.67 15.04
N ASN A 270 17.36 -36.89 16.10
CA ASN A 270 16.81 -37.33 17.39
C ASN A 270 15.34 -36.93 17.63
N VAL A 271 14.61 -36.51 16.59
CA VAL A 271 13.21 -36.04 16.70
C VAL A 271 12.26 -37.10 17.25
N ILE A 272 12.60 -38.39 17.12
CA ILE A 272 11.76 -39.48 17.59
C ILE A 272 11.54 -39.46 19.11
N GLN A 273 12.49 -38.93 19.88
CA GLN A 273 12.36 -38.83 21.35
C GLN A 273 11.09 -38.05 21.75
N ILE A 274 10.57 -37.20 20.86
CA ILE A 274 9.32 -36.47 21.06
C ILE A 274 8.10 -37.41 21.07
N LEU A 275 8.11 -38.48 20.27
CA LEU A 275 6.99 -39.43 20.16
C LEU A 275 7.07 -40.60 21.16
N GLN A 276 8.24 -40.83 21.75
CA GLN A 276 8.46 -41.91 22.73
C GLN A 276 7.90 -41.60 24.13
N GLU A 277 7.53 -40.35 24.40
CA GLU A 277 6.93 -39.94 25.67
C GLU A 277 5.47 -40.39 25.79
N ASP A 278 5.15 -41.06 26.90
CA ASP A 278 3.83 -41.67 27.14
C ASP A 278 2.73 -40.61 27.39
N SER A 279 3.10 -39.44 27.94
CA SER A 279 2.16 -38.38 28.30
C SER A 279 2.20 -37.19 27.34
N TRP A 280 1.05 -36.54 27.10
CA TRP A 280 0.98 -35.32 26.28
C TRP A 280 1.87 -34.18 26.81
N LEU A 281 1.96 -34.02 28.12
CA LEU A 281 2.84 -33.02 28.75
C LEU A 281 4.33 -33.36 28.52
N GLY A 282 4.68 -34.65 28.60
CA GLY A 282 6.03 -35.14 28.28
C GLY A 282 6.41 -34.86 26.83
N ARG A 283 5.53 -35.16 25.87
CA ARG A 283 5.74 -34.85 24.44
C ARG A 283 5.94 -33.35 24.20
N LEU A 284 5.10 -32.50 24.81
CA LEU A 284 5.22 -31.04 24.68
C LEU A 284 6.56 -30.55 25.26
N LYS A 285 6.97 -31.06 26.43
CA LYS A 285 8.26 -30.73 27.04
C LYS A 285 9.42 -31.16 26.14
N SER A 286 9.40 -32.39 25.65
CA SER A 286 10.41 -32.93 24.73
C SER A 286 10.51 -32.08 23.46
N PHE A 287 9.37 -31.72 22.85
CA PHE A 287 9.31 -30.82 21.69
C PHE A 287 9.95 -29.46 21.97
N LEU A 288 9.60 -28.82 23.10
CA LEU A 288 10.18 -27.52 23.49
C LEU A 288 11.68 -27.63 23.78
N THR A 289 12.13 -28.74 24.38
CA THR A 289 13.56 -29.01 24.60
C THR A 289 14.30 -29.18 23.27
N THR A 290 13.77 -29.94 22.31
CA THR A 290 14.36 -30.07 20.97
C THR A 290 14.42 -28.73 20.25
N LEU A 291 13.35 -27.93 20.33
CA LEU A 291 13.30 -26.58 19.76
C LEU A 291 14.40 -25.68 20.37
N SER A 292 14.54 -25.70 21.70
CA SER A 292 15.56 -24.93 22.41
C SER A 292 16.97 -25.39 22.06
N ASN A 293 17.21 -26.70 21.95
CA ASN A 293 18.50 -27.25 21.54
C ASN A 293 18.87 -26.83 20.12
N ALA A 294 17.92 -26.86 19.18
CA ALA A 294 18.13 -26.39 17.80
C ALA A 294 18.48 -24.90 17.76
N PHE A 295 17.83 -24.08 18.60
CA PHE A 295 18.14 -22.66 18.73
C PHE A 295 19.54 -22.41 19.30
N VAL A 296 19.93 -23.10 20.38
CA VAL A 296 21.28 -23.00 20.96
C VAL A 296 22.34 -23.45 19.96
N TYR A 297 22.08 -24.56 19.24
CA TYR A 297 22.97 -25.06 18.21
C TYR A 297 23.18 -24.03 17.09
N MET A 298 22.10 -23.39 16.63
CA MET A 298 22.17 -22.33 15.63
C MET A 298 23.12 -21.20 16.08
N LEU A 299 22.95 -20.71 17.31
CA LEU A 299 23.79 -19.62 17.84
C LEU A 299 25.26 -20.01 18.04
N GLN A 300 25.53 -21.25 18.43
CA GLN A 300 26.89 -21.69 18.78
C GLN A 300 27.70 -22.18 17.58
N TYR A 301 27.04 -22.87 16.63
CA TYR A 301 27.73 -23.65 15.61
C TYR A 301 27.34 -23.28 14.17
N SER A 302 26.20 -22.62 13.94
CA SER A 302 25.80 -22.21 12.58
C SER A 302 26.31 -20.81 12.22
N TYR A 303 27.12 -20.72 11.16
CA TYR A 303 27.51 -19.43 10.57
C TYR A 303 26.39 -18.83 9.70
N VAL A 304 25.79 -19.63 8.82
CA VAL A 304 24.81 -19.16 7.81
C VAL A 304 23.51 -18.70 8.47
N SER A 305 22.92 -19.54 9.31
CA SER A 305 21.63 -19.23 9.96
C SER A 305 21.78 -18.15 11.03
N SER A 306 22.93 -18.06 11.72
CA SER A 306 23.22 -16.94 12.64
C SER A 306 23.39 -15.62 11.90
N ALA A 307 24.13 -15.59 10.78
CA ALA A 307 24.27 -14.38 9.97
C ALA A 307 22.93 -13.92 9.39
N ALA A 308 22.11 -14.85 8.89
CA ALA A 308 20.77 -14.54 8.41
C ALA A 308 19.87 -13.98 9.51
N THR A 309 19.94 -14.52 10.73
CA THR A 309 19.22 -14.01 11.90
C THR A 309 19.65 -12.59 12.25
N LEU A 310 20.96 -12.31 12.25
CA LEU A 310 21.49 -10.97 12.51
C LEU A 310 21.03 -9.96 11.46
N ILE A 311 21.09 -10.33 10.17
CA ILE A 311 20.62 -9.47 9.07
C ILE A 311 19.13 -9.18 9.25
N LEU A 312 18.33 -10.22 9.51
CA LEU A 312 16.88 -10.05 9.74
C LEU A 312 16.59 -9.15 10.94
N MET A 313 17.39 -9.24 12.00
CA MET A 313 17.29 -8.35 13.18
C MET A 313 17.57 -6.89 12.81
N MET A 314 18.65 -6.63 12.07
CA MET A 314 19.01 -5.27 11.63
C MET A 314 17.97 -4.70 10.67
N SER A 315 17.47 -5.51 9.74
CA SER A 315 16.39 -5.13 8.83
C SER A 315 15.11 -4.84 9.60
N SER A 316 14.72 -5.69 10.55
CA SER A 316 13.52 -5.50 11.35
C SER A 316 13.59 -4.24 12.22
N TYR A 317 14.72 -3.98 12.90
CA TYR A 317 14.93 -2.74 13.65
C TYR A 317 14.84 -1.49 12.76
N SER A 318 15.40 -1.56 11.55
CA SER A 318 15.38 -0.46 10.59
C SER A 318 13.98 -0.24 10.01
N PHE A 319 13.20 -1.30 9.84
CA PHE A 319 11.83 -1.24 9.36
C PHE A 319 10.88 -0.59 10.38
N VAL A 320 11.08 -0.79 11.69
CA VAL A 320 10.26 -0.10 12.70
C VAL A 320 10.50 1.42 12.61
N PRO A 321 9.45 2.25 12.43
CA PRO A 321 9.61 3.67 12.18
C PRO A 321 10.32 4.43 13.32
N SER A 322 11.07 5.48 12.95
CA SER A 322 11.83 6.34 13.86
C SER A 322 10.98 7.10 14.89
N LYS A 323 9.66 7.19 14.66
CA LYS A 323 8.66 7.73 15.61
C LYS A 323 8.77 7.10 17.02
N LEU A 324 9.16 5.83 17.11
CA LEU A 324 9.34 5.16 18.40
C LEU A 324 10.77 5.31 18.93
N SER A 325 10.92 5.33 20.25
CA SER A 325 12.24 5.35 20.89
C SER A 325 13.09 4.14 20.48
N ARG A 326 14.42 4.30 20.44
CA ARG A 326 15.37 3.22 20.06
C ARG A 326 15.11 1.92 20.82
N LYS A 327 14.77 2.00 22.11
CA LYS A 327 14.42 0.85 22.95
C LYS A 327 13.16 0.13 22.48
N ARG A 328 12.09 0.87 22.15
CA ARG A 328 10.83 0.29 21.64
C ARG A 328 11.01 -0.32 20.25
N ARG A 329 11.79 0.33 19.39
CA ARG A 329 12.15 -0.20 18.07
C ARG A 329 12.90 -1.52 18.17
N ALA A 330 13.91 -1.58 19.05
CA ALA A 330 14.63 -2.82 19.33
C ALA A 330 13.71 -3.91 19.88
N LEU A 331 12.85 -3.60 20.85
CA LEU A 331 11.91 -4.57 21.41
C LEU A 331 10.95 -5.14 20.35
N ILE A 332 10.29 -4.28 19.57
CA ILE A 332 9.36 -4.70 18.53
C ILE A 332 10.08 -5.54 17.46
N GLY A 333 11.27 -5.09 17.02
CA GLY A 333 12.06 -5.81 16.04
C GLY A 333 12.50 -7.19 16.54
N VAL A 334 13.01 -7.27 17.77
CA VAL A 334 13.41 -8.55 18.40
C VAL A 334 12.22 -9.50 18.51
N LEU A 335 11.07 -9.03 18.99
CA LEU A 335 9.87 -9.86 19.11
C LEU A 335 9.37 -10.34 17.74
N HIS A 336 9.46 -9.50 16.70
CA HIS A 336 9.07 -9.87 15.35
C HIS A 336 9.98 -10.94 14.76
N VAL A 337 11.30 -10.78 14.89
CA VAL A 337 12.28 -11.78 14.44
C VAL A 337 12.14 -13.07 15.24
N LEU A 338 11.96 -12.99 16.55
CA LEU A 338 11.74 -14.18 17.39
C LEU A 338 10.50 -14.94 16.97
N ALA A 339 9.40 -14.26 16.63
CA ALA A 339 8.20 -14.91 16.11
C ALA A 339 8.48 -15.66 14.80
N HIS A 340 9.22 -15.03 13.86
CA HIS A 340 9.60 -15.69 12.62
C HIS A 340 10.54 -16.89 12.84
N MET A 341 11.50 -16.78 13.75
CA MET A 341 12.41 -17.87 14.10
C MET A 341 11.66 -19.03 14.74
N VAL A 342 10.89 -18.79 15.80
CA VAL A 342 10.13 -19.84 16.48
C VAL A 342 9.25 -20.60 15.49
N ALA A 343 8.57 -19.88 14.59
CA ALA A 343 7.76 -20.50 13.55
C ALA A 343 8.59 -21.32 12.55
N SER A 344 9.74 -20.82 12.08
CA SER A 344 10.60 -21.59 11.17
C SER A 344 11.13 -22.87 11.82
N PHE A 345 11.55 -22.82 13.08
CA PHE A 345 11.98 -24.01 13.83
C PHE A 345 10.83 -24.99 14.09
N ILE A 346 9.63 -24.52 14.43
CA ILE A 346 8.45 -25.40 14.58
C ILE A 346 8.17 -26.12 13.26
N LEU A 347 8.15 -25.40 12.14
CA LEU A 347 7.90 -25.98 10.82
C LEU A 347 8.99 -26.98 10.41
N MET A 348 10.25 -26.70 10.75
CA MET A 348 11.36 -27.63 10.55
C MET A 348 11.11 -28.95 11.28
N LEU A 349 10.81 -28.87 12.58
CA LEU A 349 10.57 -30.04 13.42
C LEU A 349 9.36 -30.83 12.93
N LEU A 350 8.29 -30.16 12.51
CA LEU A 350 7.12 -30.82 11.93
C LEU A 350 7.44 -31.56 10.62
N LEU A 351 8.25 -30.97 9.74
CA LEU A 351 8.70 -31.62 8.51
C LEU A 351 9.56 -32.85 8.83
N GLU A 352 10.57 -32.70 9.68
CA GLU A 352 11.47 -33.79 10.10
C GLU A 352 10.71 -34.93 10.81
N LEU A 353 9.75 -34.57 11.67
CA LEU A 353 8.89 -35.54 12.35
C LEU A 353 7.99 -36.28 11.35
N GLY A 354 7.43 -35.57 10.36
CA GLY A 354 6.64 -36.18 9.29
C GLY A 354 7.45 -37.20 8.49
N ILE A 355 8.69 -36.87 8.12
CA ILE A 355 9.61 -37.78 7.43
C ILE A 355 9.91 -39.01 8.30
N GLU A 356 10.24 -38.80 9.58
CA GLU A 356 10.51 -39.89 10.53
C GLU A 356 9.32 -40.85 10.70
N ILE A 357 8.09 -40.31 10.79
CA ILE A 357 6.87 -41.12 10.86
C ILE A 357 6.70 -41.95 9.58
N CYS A 358 6.92 -41.36 8.40
CA CYS A 358 6.84 -42.08 7.13
C CYS A 358 7.87 -43.21 7.04
N ILE A 359 9.13 -42.96 7.46
CA ILE A 359 10.18 -43.99 7.49
C ILE A 359 9.77 -45.16 8.39
N ARG A 360 9.27 -44.87 9.61
CA ARG A 360 8.88 -45.91 10.59
C ARG A 360 7.68 -46.74 10.18
N ASN A 361 6.75 -46.15 9.43
CA ASN A 361 5.61 -46.88 8.88
C ASN A 361 5.92 -47.54 7.53
N HIS A 362 7.20 -47.64 7.15
CA HIS A 362 7.64 -48.23 5.88
C HIS A 362 7.01 -47.57 4.64
N LEU A 363 6.73 -46.26 4.71
CA LEU A 363 6.22 -45.47 3.59
C LEU A 363 7.34 -44.80 2.79
N LEU A 364 8.51 -44.57 3.41
CA LEU A 364 9.70 -43.99 2.79
C LEU A 364 10.96 -44.73 3.25
N ALA A 365 12.03 -44.65 2.46
CA ALA A 365 13.34 -45.25 2.68
C ALA A 365 13.32 -46.78 2.84
N THR A 366 12.48 -47.48 2.07
CA THR A 366 12.33 -48.93 2.13
C THR A 366 13.37 -49.70 1.30
N SER A 367 13.77 -49.13 0.17
CA SER A 367 14.57 -49.81 -0.88
C SER A 367 15.73 -48.93 -1.40
N GLY A 368 16.06 -47.85 -0.69
CA GLY A 368 17.09 -46.90 -1.10
C GLY A 368 16.60 -45.88 -2.13
N TYR A 369 17.51 -45.27 -2.91
CA TYR A 369 17.22 -44.11 -3.76
C TYR A 369 16.27 -44.35 -4.96
N HIS A 370 15.85 -45.59 -5.20
CA HIS A 370 15.22 -46.00 -6.46
C HIS A 370 13.90 -46.75 -6.25
N THR A 371 13.22 -46.55 -5.12
CA THR A 371 11.94 -47.18 -4.77
C THR A 371 10.88 -47.00 -5.87
N LEU A 372 10.71 -45.79 -6.41
CA LEU A 372 9.81 -45.54 -7.55
C LEU A 372 10.19 -46.33 -8.82
N TYR A 373 11.49 -46.50 -9.09
CA TYR A 373 11.96 -47.28 -10.24
C TYR A 373 11.71 -48.78 -10.05
N GLU A 374 11.90 -49.30 -8.84
CA GLU A 374 11.59 -50.69 -8.51
C GLU A 374 10.10 -50.98 -8.64
N TRP A 375 9.24 -50.08 -8.13
CA TRP A 375 7.79 -50.16 -8.32
C TRP A 375 7.42 -50.10 -9.80
N TYR A 376 8.00 -49.17 -10.58
CA TYR A 376 7.79 -49.08 -12.02
C TYR A 376 8.15 -50.38 -12.72
N ARG A 377 9.30 -50.97 -12.39
CA ARG A 377 9.75 -52.25 -12.98
C ARG A 377 8.82 -53.40 -12.63
N ALA A 378 8.34 -53.47 -11.40
CA ALA A 378 7.35 -54.48 -11.00
C ALA A 378 6.05 -54.34 -11.81
N MET A 379 5.51 -53.13 -11.91
CA MET A 379 4.28 -52.85 -12.67
C MET A 379 4.48 -53.05 -14.18
N GLU A 380 5.63 -52.68 -14.73
CA GLU A 380 6.00 -52.87 -16.14
C GLU A 380 6.06 -54.35 -16.49
N ILE A 381 6.59 -55.20 -15.60
CA ILE A 381 6.65 -56.66 -15.80
C ILE A 381 5.26 -57.28 -15.73
N GLU A 382 4.44 -56.86 -14.76
CA GLU A 382 3.11 -57.44 -14.54
C GLU A 382 2.10 -57.04 -15.63
N HIS A 383 2.07 -55.76 -16.01
CA HIS A 383 1.03 -55.22 -16.89
C HIS A 383 1.47 -55.08 -18.36
N PHE A 384 2.78 -55.07 -18.64
CA PHE A 384 3.33 -54.86 -19.99
C PHE A 384 4.42 -55.89 -20.32
N PRO A 385 4.08 -57.18 -20.49
CA PRO A 385 5.06 -58.21 -20.84
C PRO A 385 5.75 -57.91 -22.19
N ASP A 386 7.04 -58.24 -22.30
CA ASP A 386 7.86 -58.02 -23.52
C ASP A 386 8.16 -59.35 -24.23
N PRO A 387 7.19 -59.92 -24.96
CA PRO A 387 7.35 -61.21 -25.63
C PRO A 387 8.42 -61.20 -26.73
N THR A 388 8.80 -60.01 -27.23
CA THR A 388 9.79 -59.85 -28.29
C THR A 388 11.20 -59.56 -27.77
N GLY A 389 11.40 -59.44 -26.45
CA GLY A 389 12.67 -59.05 -25.84
C GLY A 389 13.21 -57.72 -26.38
N LEU A 390 12.34 -56.77 -26.71
CA LEU A 390 12.75 -55.45 -27.19
C LEU A 390 13.51 -54.67 -26.12
N ARG A 391 13.05 -54.72 -24.85
CA ARG A 391 13.66 -53.99 -23.73
C ARG A 391 15.07 -54.48 -23.43
N SER A 392 15.28 -55.80 -23.41
CA SER A 392 16.61 -56.39 -23.20
C SER A 392 17.57 -56.08 -24.36
N ARG A 393 17.06 -56.02 -25.60
CA ARG A 393 17.83 -55.54 -26.76
C ARG A 393 18.18 -54.06 -26.65
N MET A 394 17.24 -53.20 -26.23
CA MET A 394 17.49 -51.77 -26.02
C MET A 394 18.51 -51.52 -24.90
N GLU A 395 18.43 -52.25 -23.80
CA GLU A 395 19.44 -52.21 -22.73
C GLU A 395 20.82 -52.57 -23.27
N LYS A 396 20.93 -53.65 -24.06
CA LYS A 396 22.21 -54.06 -24.67
C LYS A 396 22.72 -53.05 -25.70
N TRP A 397 21.85 -52.52 -26.57
CA TRP A 397 22.21 -51.53 -27.59
C TRP A 397 22.62 -50.18 -27.01
N SER A 398 22.05 -49.82 -25.86
CA SER A 398 22.39 -48.59 -25.14
C SER A 398 23.52 -48.77 -24.13
N PHE A 399 24.17 -49.94 -24.08
CA PHE A 399 25.18 -50.27 -23.06
C PHE A 399 24.70 -50.02 -21.62
N GLY A 400 23.42 -50.29 -21.34
CA GLY A 400 22.80 -50.06 -20.03
C GLY A 400 22.35 -48.62 -19.78
N LEU A 401 22.57 -47.68 -20.71
CA LEU A 401 22.19 -46.28 -20.53
C LEU A 401 20.66 -46.10 -20.48
N TYR A 402 19.90 -46.87 -21.26
CA TYR A 402 18.43 -46.78 -21.28
C TYR A 402 17.79 -47.00 -19.89
N PRO A 403 18.01 -48.14 -19.20
CA PRO A 403 17.44 -48.33 -17.87
C PRO A 403 18.08 -47.41 -16.82
N ALA A 404 19.36 -47.05 -16.96
CA ALA A 404 20.02 -46.12 -16.05
C ALA A 404 19.39 -44.72 -16.12
N CYS A 405 19.13 -44.19 -17.33
CA CYS A 405 18.48 -42.90 -17.51
C CYS A 405 17.09 -42.87 -16.87
N ILE A 406 16.27 -43.90 -17.08
CA ILE A 406 14.94 -43.99 -16.47
C ILE A 406 15.06 -44.05 -14.94
N LYS A 407 15.97 -44.89 -14.43
CA LYS A 407 16.22 -45.06 -12.99
C LYS A 407 16.61 -43.75 -12.31
N TYR A 408 17.57 -43.00 -12.85
CA TYR A 408 18.01 -41.73 -12.28
C TYR A 408 16.99 -40.61 -12.48
N LEU A 409 16.26 -40.60 -13.60
CA LEU A 409 15.18 -39.65 -13.84
C LEU A 409 14.07 -39.83 -12.81
N MET A 410 13.64 -41.08 -12.54
CA MET A 410 12.62 -41.38 -11.55
C MET A 410 13.04 -40.98 -10.14
N SER A 411 14.30 -41.18 -9.75
CA SER A 411 14.81 -40.69 -8.47
C SER A 411 14.74 -39.16 -8.34
N ALA A 412 14.88 -38.40 -9.43
CA ALA A 412 14.72 -36.96 -9.39
C ALA A 412 13.27 -36.51 -9.15
N PHE A 413 12.29 -37.37 -9.46
CA PHE A 413 10.87 -37.13 -9.19
C PHE A 413 10.41 -37.69 -7.83
N ASP A 414 11.15 -38.64 -7.26
CA ASP A 414 10.87 -39.23 -5.94
C ASP A 414 11.57 -38.48 -4.80
N ILE A 415 11.30 -37.18 -4.72
CA ILE A 415 11.95 -36.24 -3.79
C ILE A 415 11.80 -36.68 -2.31
N PRO A 416 10.61 -37.12 -1.83
CA PRO A 416 10.48 -37.60 -0.45
C PRO A 416 11.38 -38.80 -0.13
N GLU A 417 11.52 -39.75 -1.06
CA GLU A 417 12.41 -40.90 -0.88
C GLU A 417 13.87 -40.47 -0.82
N VAL A 418 14.29 -39.58 -1.73
CA VAL A 418 15.65 -38.99 -1.72
C VAL A 418 15.93 -38.28 -0.39
N MET A 419 14.96 -37.52 0.14
CA MET A 419 15.07 -36.86 1.44
C MET A 419 15.23 -37.88 2.58
N ALA A 420 14.37 -38.90 2.62
CA ALA A 420 14.34 -39.90 3.69
C ALA A 420 15.61 -40.76 3.72
N VAL A 421 16.05 -41.28 2.56
CA VAL A 421 17.25 -42.11 2.43
C VAL A 421 18.50 -41.30 2.76
N THR A 422 18.63 -40.08 2.21
CA THR A 422 19.79 -39.23 2.49
C THR A 422 19.83 -38.79 3.95
N ARG A 423 18.67 -38.46 4.54
CA ARG A 423 18.56 -38.19 5.98
C ARG A 423 19.06 -39.36 6.81
N GLY A 424 18.63 -40.59 6.50
CA GLY A 424 19.10 -41.80 7.19
C GLY A 424 20.61 -41.96 7.13
N ASN A 425 21.20 -41.75 5.94
CA ASN A 425 22.65 -41.79 5.74
C ASN A 425 23.38 -40.72 6.56
N ILE A 426 22.88 -39.48 6.57
CA ILE A 426 23.45 -38.39 7.38
C ILE A 426 23.37 -38.72 8.87
N CYS A 427 22.24 -39.25 9.35
CA CYS A 427 22.05 -39.55 10.76
C CYS A 427 22.92 -40.71 11.25
N ASN A 428 23.25 -41.67 10.38
CA ASN A 428 24.09 -42.82 10.71
C ASN A 428 25.60 -42.51 10.56
N SER A 429 25.99 -41.77 9.54
CA SER A 429 27.40 -41.61 9.13
C SER A 429 27.91 -40.18 9.18
N GLY A 430 27.06 -39.21 9.57
CA GLY A 430 27.39 -37.79 9.61
C GLY A 430 27.32 -37.11 8.24
N MET A 431 27.15 -35.78 8.24
CA MET A 431 27.06 -34.97 7.02
C MET A 431 28.34 -35.01 6.16
N GLU A 432 29.50 -35.22 6.79
CA GLU A 432 30.80 -35.27 6.12
C GLU A 432 30.96 -36.51 5.22
N SER A 433 30.14 -37.54 5.42
CA SER A 433 30.13 -38.75 4.58
C SER A 433 29.54 -38.52 3.18
N LEU A 434 28.83 -37.41 2.96
CA LEU A 434 28.19 -37.10 1.68
C LEU A 434 29.13 -36.35 0.73
N SER A 435 29.01 -36.66 -0.56
CA SER A 435 29.58 -35.81 -1.59
C SER A 435 28.90 -34.44 -1.61
N ARG A 436 29.62 -33.40 -2.07
CA ARG A 436 29.05 -32.06 -2.26
C ARG A 436 27.80 -32.06 -3.13
N GLY A 437 27.78 -32.85 -4.20
CA GLY A 437 26.61 -32.98 -5.08
C GLY A 437 25.41 -33.59 -4.37
N SER A 438 25.63 -34.66 -3.59
CA SER A 438 24.59 -35.31 -2.79
C SER A 438 24.03 -34.39 -1.71
N ALA A 439 24.87 -33.60 -1.05
CA ALA A 439 24.44 -32.60 -0.08
C ALA A 439 23.58 -31.50 -0.74
N ILE A 440 23.98 -31.01 -1.92
CA ILE A 440 23.18 -30.03 -2.69
C ILE A 440 21.81 -30.60 -3.06
N ILE A 441 21.76 -31.84 -3.55
CA ILE A 441 20.51 -32.52 -3.90
C ILE A 441 19.61 -32.67 -2.67
N TYR A 442 20.18 -33.05 -1.52
CA TYR A 442 19.46 -33.16 -0.26
C TYR A 442 18.83 -31.82 0.15
N TYR A 443 19.62 -30.75 0.25
CA TYR A 443 19.10 -29.44 0.64
C TYR A 443 18.11 -28.86 -0.36
N ALA A 444 18.31 -29.07 -1.67
CA ALA A 444 17.35 -28.69 -2.69
C ALA A 444 16.01 -29.43 -2.51
N SER A 445 16.06 -30.72 -2.18
CA SER A 445 14.88 -31.55 -1.93
C SER A 445 14.13 -31.07 -0.69
N VAL A 446 14.82 -30.86 0.44
CA VAL A 446 14.24 -30.32 1.68
C VAL A 446 13.66 -28.94 1.43
N PHE A 447 14.36 -28.06 0.71
CA PHE A 447 13.90 -26.72 0.39
C PHE A 447 12.55 -26.74 -0.32
N LEU A 448 12.36 -27.59 -1.33
CA LEU A 448 11.12 -27.62 -2.12
C LEU A 448 9.89 -27.89 -1.23
N TYR A 449 9.98 -28.85 -0.32
CA TYR A 449 8.88 -29.16 0.59
C TYR A 449 8.73 -28.14 1.71
N PHE A 450 9.84 -27.75 2.34
CA PHE A 450 9.83 -26.79 3.43
C PHE A 450 9.33 -25.42 2.98
N TRP A 451 9.71 -24.98 1.78
CA TRP A 451 9.27 -23.71 1.20
C TRP A 451 7.75 -23.67 1.03
N VAL A 452 7.16 -24.70 0.38
CA VAL A 452 5.70 -24.79 0.23
C VAL A 452 5.01 -24.77 1.61
N PHE A 453 5.53 -25.54 2.56
CA PHE A 453 4.96 -25.66 3.90
C PHE A 453 5.06 -24.37 4.73
N SER A 454 6.15 -23.61 4.59
CA SER A 454 6.43 -22.42 5.38
C SER A 454 5.73 -21.16 4.86
N THR A 455 5.52 -21.06 3.55
CA THR A 455 4.96 -19.85 2.91
C THR A 455 3.69 -19.28 3.56
N PRO A 456 2.66 -20.07 3.97
CA PRO A 456 1.47 -19.52 4.61
C PRO A 456 1.75 -18.84 5.94
N VAL A 457 2.70 -19.39 6.70
CA VAL A 457 3.01 -18.96 8.06
C VAL A 457 3.80 -17.66 8.05
N VAL A 458 4.74 -17.49 7.10
CA VAL A 458 5.53 -16.25 7.00
C VAL A 458 4.64 -15.04 6.80
N SER A 459 3.73 -15.11 5.82
CA SER A 459 2.75 -14.04 5.56
C SER A 459 1.80 -13.80 6.72
N LEU A 460 1.39 -14.85 7.44
CA LEU A 460 0.51 -14.71 8.60
C LEU A 460 1.20 -13.93 9.73
N ILE A 461 2.47 -14.22 10.02
CA ILE A 461 3.24 -13.50 11.05
C ILE A 461 3.46 -12.06 10.66
N PHE A 462 3.83 -11.78 9.40
CA PHE A 462 4.05 -10.42 8.94
C PHE A 462 2.74 -9.60 8.91
N GLY A 463 1.63 -10.18 8.44
CA GLY A 463 0.31 -9.56 8.50
C GLY A 463 -0.15 -9.29 9.94
N SER A 464 0.12 -10.20 10.87
CA SER A 464 -0.17 -10.02 12.30
C SER A 464 0.69 -8.93 12.92
N TYR A 465 1.96 -8.84 12.55
CA TYR A 465 2.86 -7.76 12.93
C TYR A 465 2.29 -6.40 12.51
N LEU A 466 1.92 -6.23 11.23
CA LEU A 466 1.34 -4.99 10.74
C LEU A 466 0.05 -4.62 11.48
N TYR A 467 -0.83 -5.59 11.73
CA TYR A 467 -2.06 -5.40 12.51
C TYR A 467 -1.80 -4.92 13.94
N ILE A 468 -0.85 -5.54 14.64
CA ILE A 468 -0.50 -5.17 16.01
C ILE A 468 0.14 -3.77 16.04
N CYS A 469 1.09 -3.54 15.14
CA CYS A 469 1.82 -2.28 15.00
C CYS A 469 0.90 -1.09 14.75
N ILE A 470 -0.05 -1.21 13.83
CA ILE A 470 -0.95 -0.10 13.50
C ILE A 470 -1.99 0.16 14.60
N ASN A 471 -2.57 -0.89 15.20
CA ASN A 471 -3.65 -0.71 16.18
C ASN A 471 -3.17 -0.37 17.59
N TRP A 472 -2.04 -0.91 18.06
CA TRP A 472 -1.55 -0.67 19.44
C TRP A 472 -0.44 0.35 19.51
N PHE A 473 0.42 0.42 18.50
CA PHE A 473 1.58 1.32 18.50
C PHE A 473 1.39 2.53 17.57
N HIS A 474 0.31 2.56 16.78
CA HIS A 474 0.01 3.60 15.80
C HIS A 474 1.22 3.90 14.89
N ILE A 475 1.88 2.85 14.40
CA ILE A 475 2.97 2.90 13.42
C ILE A 475 2.59 2.11 12.16
N HIS A 476 3.40 2.23 11.11
CA HIS A 476 3.18 1.55 9.83
C HIS A 476 1.85 1.89 9.14
N PHE A 477 1.41 3.15 9.26
CA PHE A 477 0.13 3.56 8.69
C PHE A 477 0.07 3.35 7.17
N ASP A 478 1.21 3.54 6.49
CA ASP A 478 1.32 3.34 5.04
C ASP A 478 1.43 1.85 4.69
N GLU A 479 2.39 1.11 5.27
CA GLU A 479 2.62 -0.30 4.94
C GLU A 479 1.41 -1.20 5.28
N ALA A 480 0.75 -0.95 6.41
CA ALA A 480 -0.38 -1.74 6.87
C ALA A 480 -1.65 -1.54 6.02
N PHE A 481 -1.78 -0.43 5.29
CA PHE A 481 -2.95 -0.18 4.44
C PHE A 481 -2.65 -0.31 2.94
N SER A 482 -1.42 0.01 2.52
CA SER A 482 -0.95 -0.21 1.14
C SER A 482 -0.93 -1.69 0.79
N SER A 483 -0.53 -2.55 1.73
CA SER A 483 -0.56 -4.01 1.57
C SER A 483 -1.98 -4.58 1.39
N LEU A 484 -3.02 -3.87 1.83
CA LEU A 484 -4.43 -4.27 1.66
C LEU A 484 -5.03 -3.82 0.32
N ARG A 485 -4.46 -2.78 -0.29
CA ARG A 485 -4.87 -2.23 -1.60
C ARG A 485 -6.37 -1.92 -1.64
N ILE A 486 -6.86 -1.22 -0.62
CA ILE A 486 -8.30 -0.95 -0.44
C ILE A 486 -8.71 0.22 -1.35
N ALA A 487 -9.36 -0.09 -2.46
CA ALA A 487 -9.87 0.92 -3.41
C ALA A 487 -11.17 1.61 -2.96
N ASN A 488 -11.82 1.10 -1.92
CA ASN A 488 -13.06 1.65 -1.33
C ASN A 488 -12.83 2.99 -0.61
N TYR A 489 -13.90 3.57 -0.06
CA TYR A 489 -13.87 4.83 0.71
C TYR A 489 -13.32 5.99 -0.11
N LYS A 490 -14.08 6.41 -1.13
CA LYS A 490 -13.73 7.56 -1.98
C LYS A 490 -14.61 8.75 -1.62
N ALA A 491 -14.05 9.96 -1.69
CA ALA A 491 -14.75 11.16 -1.28
C ALA A 491 -14.24 12.40 -2.01
N PHE A 492 -15.11 13.39 -2.16
CA PHE A 492 -14.83 14.70 -2.72
C PHE A 492 -15.47 15.78 -1.84
N THR A 493 -14.80 16.92 -1.68
CA THR A 493 -15.34 18.06 -0.93
C THR A 493 -15.87 19.10 -1.92
N ARG A 494 -17.13 19.47 -1.76
CA ARG A 494 -17.82 20.51 -2.53
C ARG A 494 -17.94 21.76 -1.67
N PHE A 495 -17.65 22.90 -2.28
CA PHE A 495 -17.77 24.21 -1.66
C PHE A 495 -18.88 25.00 -2.35
N HIS A 496 -19.67 25.72 -1.57
CA HIS A 496 -20.71 26.63 -2.05
C HIS A 496 -20.61 27.96 -1.29
N ILE A 497 -20.38 29.06 -2.01
CA ILE A 497 -20.45 30.40 -1.42
C ILE A 497 -21.92 30.81 -1.45
N THR A 498 -22.50 31.02 -0.27
CA THR A 498 -23.90 31.40 -0.11
C THR A 498 -24.14 32.84 -0.58
N VAL A 499 -25.40 33.23 -0.72
CA VAL A 499 -25.79 34.61 -1.07
C VAL A 499 -25.22 35.63 -0.07
N ASP A 500 -25.18 35.26 1.20
CA ASP A 500 -24.65 36.04 2.33
C ASP A 500 -23.10 36.09 2.35
N GLY A 501 -22.45 35.20 1.59
CA GLY A 501 -21.00 35.15 1.43
C GLY A 501 -20.28 34.18 2.37
N ASP A 502 -21.02 33.37 3.14
CA ASP A 502 -20.45 32.27 3.92
C ASP A 502 -20.10 31.09 3.00
N LEU A 503 -19.17 30.24 3.45
CA LEU A 503 -18.74 29.05 2.71
C LEU A 503 -19.38 27.80 3.30
N GLU A 504 -20.38 27.27 2.62
CA GLU A 504 -20.99 25.99 2.93
C GLU A 504 -20.15 24.85 2.31
N VAL A 505 -19.80 23.85 3.12
CA VAL A 505 -18.87 22.78 2.77
C VAL A 505 -19.54 21.42 2.94
N PHE A 506 -19.58 20.63 1.88
CA PHE A 506 -20.11 19.27 1.87
C PHE A 506 -19.02 18.28 1.49
N THR A 507 -18.85 17.21 2.27
CA THR A 507 -18.02 16.08 1.84
C THR A 507 -18.92 14.94 1.40
N LEU A 508 -18.85 14.62 0.11
CA LEU A 508 -19.59 13.55 -0.54
C LEU A 508 -18.71 12.31 -0.59
N ALA A 509 -19.21 11.16 -0.15
CA ALA A 509 -18.44 9.92 -0.11
C ALA A 509 -19.18 8.70 -0.66
N VAL A 510 -18.40 7.74 -1.14
CA VAL A 510 -18.83 6.45 -1.69
C VAL A 510 -18.04 5.34 -0.98
N ASP A 511 -18.76 4.50 -0.24
CA ASP A 511 -18.16 3.45 0.59
C ASP A 511 -17.58 2.31 -0.26
N LYS A 512 -18.22 1.95 -1.37
CA LYS A 512 -17.79 0.86 -2.25
C LYS A 512 -17.67 1.36 -3.69
N VAL A 513 -16.48 1.24 -4.27
CA VAL A 513 -16.25 1.61 -5.67
C VAL A 513 -16.57 0.45 -6.61
N PRO A 514 -17.24 0.70 -7.76
CA PRO A 514 -17.43 -0.31 -8.80
C PRO A 514 -16.09 -0.80 -9.36
N LYS A 515 -16.02 -2.11 -9.66
CA LYS A 515 -14.86 -2.74 -10.31
C LYS A 515 -15.04 -2.96 -11.80
N SER A 516 -16.29 -2.92 -12.27
CA SER A 516 -16.64 -3.07 -13.67
C SER A 516 -17.61 -1.98 -14.09
N TRP A 517 -17.39 -1.45 -15.29
CA TRP A 517 -18.13 -0.34 -15.87
C TRP A 517 -18.72 -0.78 -17.21
N LYS A 518 -19.89 -0.27 -17.56
CA LYS A 518 -20.56 -0.50 -18.84
C LYS A 518 -21.01 0.83 -19.43
N LEU A 519 -21.18 0.87 -20.76
CA LEU A 519 -21.72 2.04 -21.44
C LEU A 519 -23.09 2.37 -20.86
N ASP A 520 -23.33 3.65 -20.58
CA ASP A 520 -24.64 4.09 -20.12
C ASP A 520 -25.61 4.21 -21.32
N PRO A 521 -26.69 3.41 -21.37
CA PRO A 521 -27.66 3.50 -22.48
C PRO A 521 -28.32 4.87 -22.58
N GLU A 522 -28.50 5.58 -21.46
CA GLU A 522 -29.11 6.91 -21.45
C GLU A 522 -28.19 7.96 -22.08
N TRP A 523 -26.88 7.84 -21.84
CA TRP A 523 -25.85 8.64 -22.50
C TRP A 523 -25.76 8.35 -24.00
N ASP A 524 -25.96 7.10 -24.40
CA ASP A 524 -25.88 6.69 -25.81
C ASP A 524 -27.11 7.13 -26.62
N ALA A 525 -28.30 7.06 -25.99
CA ALA A 525 -29.57 7.47 -26.58
C ALA A 525 -29.79 9.00 -26.62
N GLU A 526 -29.04 9.78 -25.84
CA GLU A 526 -29.14 11.24 -25.83
C GLU A 526 -28.74 11.84 -27.18
N VAL A 527 -29.65 12.61 -27.80
CA VAL A 527 -29.40 13.34 -29.05
C VAL A 527 -28.32 14.39 -28.82
N ARG A 528 -27.33 14.46 -29.73
CA ARG A 528 -26.15 15.33 -29.61
C ARG A 528 -26.16 16.41 -30.68
N PRO A 529 -26.63 17.63 -30.39
CA PRO A 529 -26.45 18.77 -31.27
C PRO A 529 -24.96 18.99 -31.57
N PRO A 530 -24.61 19.48 -32.76
CA PRO A 530 -23.24 19.90 -33.06
C PRO A 530 -22.78 20.91 -32.00
N GLN A 531 -21.54 20.74 -31.52
CA GLN A 531 -20.88 21.66 -30.58
C GLN A 531 -21.42 21.67 -29.13
N GLN A 532 -22.38 20.81 -28.76
CA GLN A 532 -22.82 20.73 -27.36
C GLN A 532 -21.68 20.25 -26.45
N LEU A 533 -21.40 21.04 -25.40
CA LEU A 533 -20.41 20.67 -24.37
C LEU A 533 -20.99 19.60 -23.43
N SER A 534 -20.13 18.70 -22.97
CA SER A 534 -20.52 17.54 -22.16
C SER A 534 -21.18 17.90 -20.83
N HIS A 535 -20.84 19.04 -20.21
CA HIS A 535 -21.43 19.48 -18.95
C HIS A 535 -22.85 20.07 -19.09
N HIS A 536 -23.31 20.34 -20.32
CA HIS A 536 -24.70 20.73 -20.60
C HIS A 536 -25.60 19.53 -20.90
N ARG A 537 -25.04 18.31 -20.90
CA ARG A 537 -25.79 17.09 -21.16
C ARG A 537 -26.57 16.66 -19.93
N ARG A 538 -27.73 16.02 -20.15
CA ARG A 538 -28.51 15.41 -19.06
C ARG A 538 -27.80 14.21 -18.47
N PHE A 539 -27.08 13.47 -19.31
CA PHE A 539 -26.24 12.34 -18.93
C PHE A 539 -24.80 12.63 -19.38
N PRO A 540 -23.99 13.33 -18.55
CA PRO A 540 -22.63 13.72 -18.94
C PRO A 540 -21.65 12.54 -18.99
N SER A 541 -21.84 11.53 -18.14
CA SER A 541 -20.95 10.37 -18.02
C SER A 541 -21.27 9.29 -19.06
N LYS A 542 -20.24 8.87 -19.79
CA LYS A 542 -20.33 7.74 -20.74
C LYS A 542 -20.53 6.40 -20.03
N TRP A 543 -20.11 6.29 -18.77
CA TRP A 543 -20.02 5.03 -18.04
C TRP A 543 -20.92 5.03 -16.81
N LYS A 544 -21.53 3.87 -16.57
CA LYS A 544 -22.23 3.54 -15.32
C LYS A 544 -21.69 2.23 -14.74
N ALA A 545 -21.97 1.98 -13.46
CA ALA A 545 -21.55 0.73 -12.83
C ALA A 545 -22.19 -0.48 -13.54
N ALA A 546 -21.38 -1.46 -13.93
CA ALA A 546 -21.88 -2.71 -14.50
C ALA A 546 -22.33 -3.69 -13.42
N SER A 547 -21.70 -3.62 -12.24
CA SER A 547 -22.04 -4.42 -11.07
C SER A 547 -21.83 -3.63 -9.78
N GLY A 548 -22.64 -3.95 -8.77
CA GLY A 548 -22.65 -3.20 -7.50
C GLY A 548 -23.45 -1.90 -7.59
N PRO A 549 -23.50 -1.13 -6.50
CA PRO A 549 -24.21 0.14 -6.47
C PRO A 549 -23.50 1.17 -7.35
N ASP A 550 -24.28 1.90 -8.16
CA ASP A 550 -23.76 3.02 -8.92
C ASP A 550 -23.34 4.17 -7.97
N PRO A 551 -22.15 4.78 -8.13
CA PRO A 551 -21.72 5.89 -7.30
C PRO A 551 -22.71 7.05 -7.25
N ILE A 552 -23.43 7.32 -8.34
CA ILE A 552 -24.44 8.40 -8.39
C ILE A 552 -25.59 8.13 -7.41
N ASN A 553 -25.93 6.86 -7.19
CA ASN A 553 -27.03 6.44 -6.33
C ASN A 553 -26.58 6.07 -4.90
N SER A 554 -25.28 5.87 -4.68
CA SER A 554 -24.73 5.46 -3.38
C SER A 554 -23.91 6.53 -2.68
N VAL A 555 -23.67 7.66 -3.35
CA VAL A 555 -23.01 8.81 -2.74
C VAL A 555 -23.85 9.36 -1.59
N ARG A 556 -23.18 9.70 -0.48
CA ARG A 556 -23.80 10.31 0.69
C ARG A 556 -22.94 11.43 1.25
N VAL A 557 -23.57 12.38 1.93
CA VAL A 557 -22.86 13.41 2.68
C VAL A 557 -22.33 12.80 3.97
N VAL A 558 -21.01 12.85 4.18
CA VAL A 558 -20.36 12.38 5.41
C VAL A 558 -20.03 13.51 6.38
N ASP A 559 -19.95 14.75 5.88
CA ASP A 559 -19.71 15.95 6.66
C ASP A 559 -20.38 17.14 6.00
N HIS A 560 -20.93 18.03 6.80
CA HIS A 560 -21.52 19.29 6.39
C HIS A 560 -21.26 20.35 7.46
N PHE A 561 -20.68 21.48 7.06
CA PHE A 561 -20.44 22.61 7.95
C PHE A 561 -20.36 23.92 7.16
N VAL A 562 -20.55 25.03 7.86
CA VAL A 562 -20.47 26.38 7.31
C VAL A 562 -19.27 27.09 7.93
N ILE A 563 -18.50 27.79 7.09
CA ILE A 563 -17.43 28.69 7.52
C ILE A 563 -17.91 30.12 7.31
N GLU A 564 -18.09 30.83 8.41
CA GLU A 564 -18.55 32.22 8.39
C GLU A 564 -17.49 33.14 7.81
N ARG A 565 -17.93 34.09 6.98
CA ARG A 565 -17.07 35.16 6.48
C ARG A 565 -16.68 36.09 7.62
N THR A 566 -15.48 36.66 7.53
CA THR A 566 -15.13 37.82 8.37
C THR A 566 -16.10 38.98 8.07
N LYS A 567 -16.90 39.38 9.07
CA LYS A 567 -17.80 40.53 8.96
C LYS A 567 -17.01 41.82 9.16
N PRO A 568 -17.28 42.89 8.38
CA PRO A 568 -16.67 44.19 8.63
C PRO A 568 -17.13 44.72 10.00
N ASN A 569 -16.20 44.81 10.96
CA ASN A 569 -16.35 45.37 12.32
C ASN A 569 -17.50 44.83 13.20
N GLN A 570 -17.16 43.87 14.06
CA GLN A 570 -17.23 44.16 15.50
C GLN A 570 -15.80 44.44 15.95
N SER A 571 -15.44 45.71 16.04
CA SER A 571 -14.19 46.14 16.64
C SER A 571 -14.09 45.59 18.06
N PRO A 572 -12.97 44.97 18.47
CA PRO A 572 -12.68 44.84 19.89
C PRO A 572 -12.54 46.25 20.44
N ARG A 573 -13.30 46.59 21.49
CA ARG A 573 -13.08 47.84 22.21
C ARG A 573 -11.61 47.89 22.62
N PRO A 574 -10.89 48.99 22.36
CA PRO A 574 -9.54 49.14 22.88
C PRO A 574 -9.61 49.15 24.41
N THR A 575 -8.87 48.23 25.04
CA THR A 575 -8.47 48.33 26.45
C THR A 575 -7.23 49.20 26.56
#